data_AF-A0A7V1F5F8-F1
#
_entry.id   AF-A0A7V1F5F8-F1
#
_cell.length_a   1.000
_cell.length_b   1.000
_cell.length_c   1.000
_cell.angle_alpha   90.00
_cell.angle_beta   90.00
_cell.angle_gamma   90.00
#
_symmetry.space_group_name_H-M   'P 1'
#
loop_
_entity.id
_entity.type
_entity.pdbx_description
1 polymer ?
#
loop_
_entity_poly.entity_id
_entity_poly.type
_entity_poly.pdbx_seq_one_letter_code
_entity_poly.pdbx_strand_id
1 'polypeptide(L)'
;MDDPDDPMVTEKEVPSYEIVAEKIKEIDNTIIIYRIYYLFNTFVYKFQLIKKDKMCIVEIPRSLLENLNKDGTKSEQELSKLLDLNIENPECWAEFKA
;
A
#
# COMPACT_ATOMS: atom_id res chain seq x y z
N MET A 1 -12.67 2.99 16.00
CA MET A 1 -12.83 4.45 15.87
C MET A 1 -11.82 4.82 14.80
N ASP A 2 -12.26 4.93 13.55
CA ASP A 2 -11.45 5.52 12.49
C ASP A 2 -11.34 7.01 12.83
N ASP A 3 -10.13 7.47 13.17
CA ASP A 3 -9.86 8.88 13.42
C ASP A 3 -10.09 9.65 12.09
N PRO A 4 -10.93 10.70 12.07
CA PRO A 4 -11.27 11.47 10.86
C PRO A 4 -10.12 12.36 10.34
N ASP A 5 -8.90 12.18 10.85
CA ASP A 5 -7.75 13.09 10.69
C ASP A 5 -6.54 12.44 10.01
N ASP A 6 -6.66 11.25 9.40
CA ASP A 6 -5.59 10.73 8.53
C ASP A 6 -5.72 11.41 7.15
N PRO A 7 -4.85 12.39 6.80
CA PRO A 7 -5.01 13.08 5.54
C PRO A 7 -4.73 12.13 4.39
N MET A 8 -5.56 12.28 3.36
CA MET A 8 -5.28 11.68 2.07
C MET A 8 -4.01 12.34 1.51
N VAL A 9 -3.01 11.51 1.24
CA VAL A 9 -1.73 11.95 0.67
C VAL A 9 -1.69 11.62 -0.81
N THR A 10 -0.92 12.40 -1.55
CA THR A 10 -0.67 12.14 -2.97
C THR A 10 0.52 11.21 -3.15
N GLU A 11 0.61 10.57 -4.32
CA GLU A 11 1.74 9.72 -4.72
C GLU A 11 3.12 10.39 -4.53
N LYS A 12 3.19 11.73 -4.61
CA LYS A 12 4.42 12.52 -4.45
C LYS A 12 4.88 12.64 -3.00
N GLU A 13 3.97 12.49 -2.05
CA GLU A 13 4.26 12.60 -0.62
C GLU A 13 4.70 11.25 -0.03
N VAL A 14 4.44 10.17 -0.76
CA VAL A 14 4.75 8.80 -0.36
C VAL A 14 6.19 8.47 -0.77
N PRO A 15 7.07 8.13 0.19
CA PRO A 15 8.43 7.72 -0.13
C PRO A 15 8.41 6.46 -1.00
N SER A 16 9.22 6.43 -2.05
CA SER A 16 9.36 5.25 -2.93
C SER A 16 8.03 4.73 -3.49
N TYR A 17 7.04 5.61 -3.69
CA TYR A 17 5.75 5.25 -4.27
C TYR A 17 5.87 4.47 -5.57
N GLU A 18 6.77 4.89 -6.46
CA GLU A 18 6.98 4.24 -7.76
C GLU A 18 7.34 2.77 -7.58
N ILE A 19 8.23 2.44 -6.64
CA ILE A 19 8.62 1.06 -6.33
C ILE A 19 7.42 0.25 -5.83
N VAL A 20 6.60 0.83 -4.95
CA VAL A 20 5.39 0.17 -4.44
C VAL A 20 4.39 -0.09 -5.58
N ALA A 21 4.14 0.91 -6.42
CA ALA A 21 3.23 0.80 -7.55
C ALA A 21 3.72 -0.21 -8.59
N GLU A 22 5.02 -0.25 -8.86
CA GLU A 22 5.63 -1.26 -9.72
C GLU A 22 5.46 -2.67 -9.13
N LYS A 23 5.79 -2.87 -7.85
CA LYS A 23 5.62 -4.17 -7.19
C LYS A 23 4.18 -4.67 -7.20
N ILE A 24 3.21 -3.79 -6.93
CA ILE A 24 1.79 -4.13 -7.02
C ILE A 24 1.42 -4.57 -8.44
N LYS A 25 1.90 -3.86 -9.46
CA LYS A 25 1.66 -4.22 -10.87
C LYS A 25 2.36 -5.51 -11.29
N GLU A 26 3.54 -5.81 -10.73
CA GLU A 26 4.26 -7.06 -10.96
C GLU A 26 3.49 -8.26 -10.40
N ILE A 27 2.88 -8.11 -9.21
CA ILE A 27 2.03 -9.13 -8.60
C ILE A 27 0.74 -9.29 -9.41
N ASP A 28 0.05 -8.18 -9.65
CA ASP A 28 -1.19 -8.17 -10.44
C ASP A 28 -1.42 -6.81 -11.10
N ASN A 29 -1.29 -6.79 -12.42
CA ASN A 29 -1.43 -5.59 -13.25
C ASN A 29 -2.86 -5.05 -13.35
N THR A 30 -3.87 -5.76 -12.82
CA THR A 30 -5.26 -5.32 -12.77
C THR A 30 -5.59 -4.51 -11.52
N ILE A 31 -4.67 -4.45 -10.55
CA ILE A 31 -4.82 -3.67 -9.33
C ILE A 31 -4.52 -2.20 -9.59
N ILE A 32 -5.38 -1.34 -9.05
CA ILE A 32 -5.25 0.11 -9.11
C ILE A 32 -5.13 0.66 -7.69
N ILE A 33 -4.14 1.51 -7.43
CA ILE A 33 -4.06 2.27 -6.18
C ILE A 33 -5.10 3.40 -6.26
N TYR A 34 -6.17 3.29 -5.48
CA TYR A 34 -7.28 4.24 -5.49
C TYR A 34 -6.99 5.48 -4.65
N ARG A 35 -6.58 5.27 -3.40
CA ARG A 35 -6.26 6.32 -2.43
C ARG A 35 -5.16 5.88 -1.49
N ILE A 36 -4.45 6.86 -0.96
CA ILE A 36 -3.40 6.65 0.02
C ILE A 36 -3.68 7.58 1.19
N TYR A 37 -3.65 7.02 2.39
CA TYR A 37 -3.79 7.79 3.62
C TYR A 37 -2.50 7.65 4.42
N TYR A 38 -2.08 8.73 5.08
CA TYR A 38 -0.94 8.67 5.97
C TYR A 38 -1.39 8.78 7.42
N LEU A 39 -1.21 7.68 8.15
CA LEU A 39 -1.54 7.59 9.56
C LEU A 39 -0.37 8.17 10.37
N PHE A 40 -0.50 9.43 10.77
CA PHE A 40 0.54 10.12 11.55
C PHE A 40 0.79 9.46 12.91
N ASN A 41 -0.24 8.90 13.53
CA ASN A 41 -0.13 8.26 14.84
C ASN A 41 0.75 7.00 14.83
N THR A 42 0.70 6.24 13.74
CA THR A 42 1.44 4.96 13.59
C THR A 42 2.59 5.04 12.60
N PHE A 43 2.76 6.17 11.91
CA PHE A 43 3.73 6.36 10.82
C PHE A 43 3.57 5.31 9.72
N VAL A 44 2.32 5.05 9.31
CA VAL A 44 1.95 4.04 8.31
C VAL A 44 1.25 4.69 7.13
N TYR A 45 1.58 4.26 5.91
CA TYR A 45 0.83 4.58 4.71
C TYR A 45 -0.18 3.48 4.42
N LYS A 46 -1.45 3.85 4.35
CA LYS A 46 -2.57 2.95 4.07
C LYS A 46 -2.96 3.10 2.60
N PHE A 47 -2.61 2.10 1.81
CA PHE A 47 -2.91 2.01 0.38
C PHE A 47 -4.25 1.31 0.18
N GLN A 48 -5.22 2.02 -0.36
CA GLN A 48 -6.45 1.42 -0.84
C GLN A 48 -6.24 0.92 -2.26
N LEU A 49 -6.22 -0.39 -2.42
CA LEU A 49 -6.09 -1.09 -3.68
C LEU A 49 -7.48 -1.49 -4.17
N ILE A 50 -7.78 -1.26 -5.45
CA ILE A 50 -9.01 -1.70 -6.09
C ILE A 50 -8.68 -2.68 -7.20
N LYS A 51 -9.43 -3.77 -7.24
CA LYS A 51 -9.38 -4.78 -8.29
C LYS A 51 -10.80 -5.16 -8.67
N LYS A 52 -11.21 -4.79 -9.89
CA LYS A 52 -12.61 -4.92 -10.35
C LYS A 52 -13.55 -4.18 -9.38
N ASP A 53 -14.41 -4.92 -8.68
CA ASP A 53 -15.38 -4.41 -7.69
C ASP A 53 -14.99 -4.75 -6.24
N LYS A 54 -13.71 -5.07 -6.02
CA LYS A 54 -13.18 -5.40 -4.70
C LYS A 54 -12.13 -4.39 -4.27
N MET A 55 -12.11 -4.11 -2.98
CA MET A 55 -11.14 -3.25 -2.34
C MET A 55 -10.32 -4.05 -1.33
N CYS A 56 -9.01 -3.85 -1.35
CA CYS A 56 -8.07 -4.36 -0.37
C CYS A 56 -7.32 -3.16 0.22
N ILE A 57 -7.05 -3.22 1.52
CA ILE A 57 -6.35 -2.16 2.24
C ILE A 57 -5.02 -2.74 2.68
N VAL A 58 -3.94 -2.10 2.25
CA VAL A 58 -2.59 -2.52 2.61
C VAL A 58 -1.91 -1.41 3.40
N GLU A 59 -1.45 -1.76 4.59
CA GLU A 59 -0.77 -0.86 5.49
C GLU A 59 0.74 -1.08 5.40
N ILE A 60 1.47 -0.04 4.99
CA ILE A 60 2.91 -0.10 4.77
C ILE A 60 3.60 0.90 5.70
N PRO A 61 4.51 0.45 6.58
CA PRO A 61 5.24 1.36 7.46
C PRO A 61 6.08 2.36 6.67
N ARG A 62 6.05 3.63 7.08
CA ARG A 62 6.88 4.69 6.48
C ARG A 62 8.36 4.32 6.48
N SER A 63 8.85 3.72 7.57
CA SER A 63 10.26 3.32 7.66
C SER A 63 10.64 2.30 6.60
N LEU A 64 9.73 1.40 6.23
CA LEU A 64 9.97 0.43 5.15
C LEU A 64 10.14 1.18 3.82
N LEU A 65 9.22 2.11 3.53
CA LEU A 65 9.27 2.93 2.32
C LEU A 65 10.54 3.79 2.23
N GLU A 66 10.92 4.46 3.32
CA GLU A 66 12.14 5.26 3.37
C GLU A 66 13.42 4.41 3.20
N ASN A 67 13.39 3.14 3.63
CA ASN A 67 14.50 2.22 3.49
C ASN A 67 14.59 1.56 2.10
N LEU A 68 13.53 1.57 1.29
CA LEU A 68 13.59 1.09 -0.10
C LEU A 68 14.62 1.87 -0.92
N ASN A 69 14.74 3.18 -0.68
CA ASN A 69 15.72 4.03 -1.36
C ASN A 69 17.16 3.87 -0.84
N LYS A 70 17.39 3.18 0.30
CA LYS A 70 18.70 3.11 0.98
C LYS A 70 19.30 1.70 0.98
N ASP A 71 18.49 0.70 1.27
CA ASP A 71 18.88 -0.71 1.47
C ASP A 71 18.08 -1.62 0.53
N GLY A 72 17.99 -1.20 -0.74
CA GLY A 72 17.06 -1.69 -1.78
C GLY A 72 16.69 -3.17 -1.66
N THR A 73 17.67 -4.07 -1.62
CA THR A 73 17.40 -5.50 -1.73
C THR A 73 16.59 -6.09 -0.55
N LYS A 74 16.80 -5.63 0.69
CA LYS A 74 16.12 -6.21 1.86
C LYS A 74 14.72 -5.61 2.04
N SER A 75 14.63 -4.30 1.94
CA SER A 75 13.37 -3.57 2.06
C SER A 75 12.41 -3.93 0.93
N GLU A 76 12.92 -4.12 -0.30
CA GLU A 76 12.10 -4.56 -1.44
C GLU A 76 11.56 -5.98 -1.25
N GLN A 77 12.37 -6.90 -0.71
CA GLN A 77 11.91 -8.26 -0.40
C GLN A 77 10.84 -8.26 0.69
N GLU A 78 10.98 -7.42 1.70
CA GLU A 78 10.00 -7.29 2.78
C GLU A 78 8.70 -6.65 2.28
N LEU A 79 8.80 -5.62 1.44
CA LEU A 79 7.66 -5.03 0.74
C LEU A 79 6.95 -6.06 -0.14
N SER A 80 7.68 -6.81 -0.97
CA SER A 80 7.10 -7.84 -1.84
C SER A 80 6.34 -8.86 -1.00
N LYS A 81 6.95 -9.40 0.05
CA LYS A 81 6.28 -10.35 0.95
C LYS A 81 5.02 -9.78 1.58
N LEU A 82 5.05 -8.53 2.02
CA LEU A 82 3.88 -7.87 2.60
C LEU A 82 2.77 -7.71 1.56
N LEU A 83 3.12 -7.27 0.35
CA LEU A 83 2.17 -7.13 -0.75
C LEU A 83 1.61 -8.49 -1.18
N ASP A 84 2.45 -9.50 -1.38
CA ASP A 84 2.05 -10.87 -1.71
C ASP A 84 1.08 -11.43 -0.65
N LEU A 85 1.45 -11.33 0.64
CA LEU A 85 0.59 -11.80 1.74
C LEU A 85 -0.79 -11.14 1.78
N ASN A 86 -0.89 -9.86 1.41
CA ASN A 86 -2.18 -9.15 1.42
C ASN A 86 -2.95 -9.33 0.11
N ILE A 87 -2.27 -9.20 -1.04
CA ILE A 87 -2.86 -9.24 -2.37
C ILE A 87 -3.26 -10.66 -2.77
N GLU A 88 -2.44 -11.67 -2.46
CA GLU A 88 -2.78 -13.06 -2.72
C GLU A 88 -3.84 -13.59 -1.75
N ASN A 89 -4.00 -12.95 -0.58
CA ASN A 89 -5.04 -13.33 0.36
C ASN A 89 -6.43 -12.88 -0.14
N PRO A 90 -7.33 -13.82 -0.50
CA PRO A 90 -8.66 -13.49 -0.97
C PRO A 90 -9.51 -12.77 0.10
N GLU A 91 -9.17 -12.90 1.39
CA GLU A 91 -9.85 -12.21 2.49
C GLU A 91 -9.54 -10.72 2.52
N CYS A 92 -8.42 -10.26 1.94
CA CYS A 92 -8.15 -8.83 1.85
C CYS A 92 -9.14 -8.12 0.90
N TRP A 93 -9.59 -8.83 -0.13
CA TRP A 93 -10.45 -8.27 -1.17
C TRP A 93 -11.92 -8.30 -0.76
N ALA A 94 -12.31 -7.34 0.07
CA ALA A 94 -13.70 -7.10 0.45
C ALA A 94 -14.50 -6.49 -0.72
N GLU A 95 -15.81 -6.70 -0.72
CA GLU A 95 -16.69 -6.00 -1.67
C GLU A 95 -16.56 -4.48 -1.48
N PHE A 96 -16.25 -3.79 -2.57
CA PHE A 96 -16.17 -2.34 -2.56
C PHE A 96 -17.59 -1.76 -2.44
N LYS A 97 -18.01 -1.46 -1.22
CA LYS A 97 -19.24 -0.69 -0.97
C LYS A 97 -18.91 0.80 -1.06
N ALA A 98 -19.13 1.35 -2.26
CA ALA A 98 -19.10 2.78 -2.54
C ALA A 98 -20.24 3.53 -1.83
#